data_AF-A0A7D7ZDZ9-F1
#
_entry.id   AF-A0A7D7ZDZ9-F1
#
_cell.length_a   1.000
_cell.length_b   1.000
_cell.length_c   1.000
_cell.angle_alpha   90.00
_cell.angle_beta   90.00
_cell.angle_gamma   90.00
#
_symmetry.space_group_name_H-M   'P 1'
#
loop_
_entity.id
_entity.type
_entity.pdbx_description
1 polymer ?
#
loop_
_entity_poly.entity_id
_entity_poly.type
_entity_poly.pdbx_seq_one_letter_code
_entity_poly.pdbx_strand_id
1 'polypeptide(L)'
;MAPLLRTASVIRDVSGRGEIVLDVFGGSGSTLIAAERTGRRGYVSELDPIYCDRIIARWQQYAIDDAVQLVCGWSPELNRVLEAAERAGER
;
A
#
# COMPACT_ATOMS: atom_id res chain seq x y z
N MET A 1 -8.25 8.63 7.77
CA MET A 1 -6.90 8.72 7.16
C MET A 1 -5.90 9.07 8.26
N ALA A 2 -4.89 8.22 8.52
CA ALA A 2 -3.91 8.45 9.59
C ALA A 2 -2.78 9.40 9.13
N PRO A 3 -2.42 10.44 9.90
CA PRO A 3 -1.36 11.38 9.54
C PRO A 3 0.02 10.70 9.41
N LEU A 4 0.65 10.82 8.23
CA LEU A 4 1.92 10.18 7.90
C LEU A 4 3.03 10.47 8.93
N LEU A 5 3.12 11.71 9.42
CA LEU A 5 4.13 12.11 10.38
C LEU A 5 3.98 11.39 11.72
N ARG A 6 2.74 11.13 12.18
CA ARG A 6 2.49 10.39 13.41
C ARG A 6 2.88 8.92 13.25
N THR A 7 2.50 8.29 12.14
CA THR A 7 2.90 6.92 11.84
C THR A 7 4.43 6.77 11.80
N ALA A 8 5.13 7.70 11.15
CA ALA A 8 6.59 7.69 11.11
C ALA A 8 7.24 7.89 12.50
N SER A 9 6.61 8.67 13.39
CA SER A 9 7.10 8.80 14.78
C SER A 9 6.99 7.47 15.51
N VAL A 10 5.80 6.86 15.50
CA VAL A 10 5.56 5.59 16.19
C VAL A 10 6.53 4.52 15.70
N ILE A 11 6.70 4.37 14.38
CA ILE A 11 7.66 3.41 13.81
C ILE A 11 9.08 3.65 14.34
N ARG A 12 9.52 4.91 14.48
CA ARG A 12 10.85 5.22 15.03
C ARG A 12 11.00 4.84 16.50
N ASP A 13 9.93 4.98 17.26
CA ASP A 13 9.94 4.78 18.71
C ASP A 13 9.91 3.29 19.09
N VAL A 14 9.35 2.43 18.23
CA VAL A 14 9.09 1.01 18.55
C VAL A 14 9.81 -0.01 17.66
N SER A 15 10.70 0.43 16.77
CA SER A 15 11.48 -0.45 15.89
C SER A 15 12.88 0.09 15.60
N GLY A 16 13.81 -0.77 15.21
CA GLY A 16 15.11 -0.44 14.65
C GLY A 16 15.08 -0.20 13.14
N ARG A 17 16.16 0.36 12.58
CA ARG A 17 16.36 0.45 11.13
C ARG A 17 16.50 -0.96 10.53
N GLY A 18 15.93 -1.19 9.35
CA GLY A 18 15.94 -2.49 8.66
C GLY A 18 14.94 -3.53 9.22
N GLU A 19 14.29 -3.25 10.35
CA GLU A 19 13.23 -4.09 10.88
C GLU A 19 11.95 -4.02 10.02
N ILE A 20 11.05 -4.96 10.30
CA ILE A 20 9.81 -5.16 9.55
C ILE A 20 8.67 -4.41 10.23
N VAL A 21 7.89 -3.67 9.45
CA VAL A 21 6.61 -3.10 9.86
C VAL A 21 5.52 -3.76 9.04
N LEU A 22 4.60 -4.48 9.70
CA LEU A 22 3.47 -5.14 9.07
C LEU A 22 2.18 -4.36 9.31
N ASP A 23 1.45 -4.10 8.23
CA ASP A 23 0.10 -3.53 8.26
C ASP A 23 -0.85 -4.43 7.46
N VAL A 24 -1.80 -5.05 8.13
CA VAL A 24 -2.78 -5.94 7.47
C VAL A 24 -4.02 -5.18 6.97
N PHE A 25 -4.06 -3.86 7.16
CA PHE A 25 -5.13 -2.98 6.70
C PHE A 25 -4.52 -1.74 6.01
N GLY A 26 -3.96 -1.97 4.82
CA GLY A 26 -3.17 -0.98 4.10
C GLY A 26 -3.83 0.38 3.92
N GLY A 27 -5.16 0.40 3.71
CA GLY A 27 -5.96 1.60 3.60
C GLY A 27 -5.33 2.59 2.63
N SER A 28 -4.89 3.74 3.13
CA SER A 28 -4.28 4.79 2.28
C SER A 28 -2.78 4.61 2.00
N GLY A 29 -2.12 3.57 2.53
CA GLY A 29 -0.69 3.29 2.34
C GLY A 29 0.26 4.09 3.22
N SER A 30 -0.26 4.80 4.23
CA SER A 30 0.56 5.63 5.14
C SER A 30 1.66 4.82 5.84
N THR A 31 1.38 3.57 6.23
CA THR A 31 2.36 2.72 6.93
C THR A 31 3.52 2.34 6.02
N LEU A 32 3.25 1.97 4.76
CA LEU A 32 4.28 1.64 3.78
C LEU A 32 5.23 2.83 3.54
N ILE A 33 4.67 4.02 3.31
CA ILE A 33 5.43 5.25 3.09
C ILE A 33 6.22 5.65 4.35
N ALA A 34 5.63 5.49 5.53
CA ALA A 34 6.30 5.80 6.79
C ALA A 34 7.46 4.84 7.07
N ALA A 35 7.28 3.54 6.82
CA ALA A 35 8.33 2.54 6.94
C ALA A 35 9.51 2.87 6.02
N GLU A 36 9.24 3.17 4.74
CA GLU A 36 10.25 3.57 3.76
C GLU A 36 11.05 4.80 4.22
N ARG A 37 10.34 5.90 4.56
CA ARG A 37 10.96 7.15 5.02
C ARG A 37 11.76 7.02 6.30
N THR A 38 11.46 6.02 7.12
CA THR A 38 12.18 5.75 8.36
C THR A 38 13.27 4.69 8.19
N GLY A 39 13.44 4.10 7.00
CA GLY A 39 14.43 3.06 6.73
C GLY A 39 14.08 1.71 7.36
N ARG A 40 12.79 1.36 7.38
CA ARG A 40 12.25 0.04 7.73
C ARG A 40 11.70 -0.62 6.48
N ARG A 41 11.53 -1.94 6.53
CA ARG A 41 10.85 -2.70 5.46
C ARG A 41 9.36 -2.77 5.79
N GLY A 42 8.55 -2.08 5.00
CA GLY A 42 7.10 -2.11 5.14
C GLY A 42 6.49 -3.28 4.37
N TYR A 43 5.62 -4.04 5.01
CA TYR A 43 4.77 -5.06 4.38
C TYR A 43 3.32 -4.67 4.63
N VAL A 44 2.56 -4.59 3.55
CA VAL A 44 1.16 -4.15 3.61
C VAL A 44 0.28 -5.16 2.90
N SER A 45 -0.84 -5.51 3.53
CA SER A 45 -1.93 -6.26 2.93
C SER A 45 -3.15 -5.36 2.83
N GLU A 46 -3.86 -5.45 1.72
CA GLU A 46 -5.14 -4.78 1.49
C GLU A 46 -6.04 -5.71 0.68
N LEU A 47 -7.32 -5.72 1.01
CA LEU A 47 -8.32 -6.58 0.37
C LEU A 47 -8.92 -5.89 -0.86
N ASP A 48 -9.15 -4.58 -0.75
CA ASP A 48 -9.78 -3.81 -1.83
C ASP A 48 -8.73 -3.47 -2.91
N PRO A 49 -8.93 -3.95 -4.15
CA PRO A 49 -8.01 -3.76 -5.26
C PRO A 49 -7.80 -2.29 -5.63
N ILE A 50 -8.84 -1.47 -5.51
CA ILE A 50 -8.75 -0.03 -5.77
C ILE A 50 -7.81 0.60 -4.75
N TYR A 51 -7.86 0.14 -3.50
CA TYR A 51 -6.90 0.59 -2.49
C TYR A 51 -5.49 0.03 -2.72
N CYS A 52 -5.34 -1.22 -3.19
CA CYS A 52 -4.05 -1.74 -3.63
C CYS A 52 -3.39 -0.84 -4.68
N ASP A 53 -4.11 -0.50 -5.75
CA ASP A 53 -3.62 0.38 -6.82
C ASP A 53 -3.26 1.78 -6.29
N ARG A 54 -4.10 2.34 -5.41
CA ARG A 54 -3.84 3.62 -4.75
C ARG A 54 -2.59 3.58 -3.87
N ILE A 55 -2.39 2.51 -3.09
CA ILE A 55 -1.23 2.33 -2.22
C ILE A 55 0.05 2.28 -3.07
N ILE A 56 0.03 1.50 -4.16
CA ILE A 56 1.15 1.35 -5.10
C ILE A 56 1.51 2.71 -5.70
N ALA A 57 0.56 3.38 -6.36
CA ALA A 57 0.79 4.66 -7.01
C ALA A 57 1.33 5.71 -6.04
N ARG A 58 0.80 5.71 -4.80
CA ARG A 58 1.22 6.65 -3.77
C ARG A 58 2.62 6.32 -3.25
N TRP A 59 2.95 5.05 -3.01
CA TRP A 59 4.30 4.66 -2.60
C TRP A 59 5.35 5.01 -3.66
N GLN A 60 5.09 4.72 -4.94
CA GLN A 60 6.01 5.05 -6.05
C GLN A 60 6.34 6.55 -6.10
N GLN A 61 5.33 7.42 -5.90
CA GLN A 61 5.54 8.87 -5.84
C GLN A 61 6.44 9.31 -4.69
N TYR A 62 6.40 8.62 -3.55
CA TYR A 62 7.17 9.00 -2.36
C TYR A 62 8.54 8.34 -2.28
N ALA A 63 8.67 7.10 -2.74
CA ALA A 63 9.92 6.35 -2.79
C ALA A 63 10.78 6.77 -4.00
N ILE A 64 10.17 7.34 -5.04
CA ILE A 64 10.82 7.62 -6.33
C ILE A 64 11.40 6.31 -6.89
N ASP A 65 10.56 5.28 -6.89
CA ASP A 65 10.90 3.93 -7.33
C ASP A 65 9.67 3.27 -7.97
N ASP A 66 9.90 2.23 -8.77
CA ASP A 66 8.87 1.51 -9.50
C ASP A 66 8.48 0.21 -8.81
N ALA A 67 7.17 0.02 -8.63
CA ALA A 67 6.67 -1.22 -8.05
C ALA A 67 6.84 -2.39 -9.03
N VAL A 68 7.39 -3.49 -8.53
CA VAL A 68 7.57 -4.73 -9.30
C VAL A 68 6.57 -5.78 -8.84
N GLN A 69 5.81 -6.33 -9.77
CA GLN A 69 4.92 -7.45 -9.51
C GLN A 69 5.73 -8.76 -9.43
N LEU A 70 5.90 -9.30 -8.22
CA LEU A 70 6.70 -10.52 -7.98
C LEU A 70 5.91 -11.82 -8.21
N VAL A 71 4.62 -11.84 -7.86
CA VAL A 71 3.74 -13.01 -7.98
C VAL A 71 2.37 -12.56 -8.53
N CYS A 72 1.76 -13.43 -9.34
CA CYS A 72 0.54 -13.17 -10.10
C CYS A 72 -0.76 -13.36 -9.30
N GLY A 73 -1.83 -12.74 -9.81
CA GLY A 73 -3.21 -12.91 -9.34
C GLY A 73 -4.25 -11.97 -9.95
N TRP A 74 -3.85 -10.83 -10.52
CA TRP A 74 -4.76 -9.89 -11.19
C TRP A 74 -4.18 -9.54 -12.56
N SER A 75 -4.74 -10.13 -13.62
CA SER A 75 -4.40 -9.70 -14.97
C SER A 75 -5.04 -8.34 -15.25
N PRO A 76 -4.47 -7.51 -16.13
CA PRO A 76 -5.12 -6.28 -16.61
C PRO A 76 -6.52 -6.52 -17.20
N GLU A 77 -6.81 -7.74 -17.65
CA GLU A 77 -8.15 -8.19 -18.05
C GLU A 77 -9.09 -8.36 -16.87
N LEU A 78 -8.64 -9.01 -15.79
CA LEU A 78 -9.46 -9.19 -14.59
C LEU A 78 -9.81 -7.84 -13.95
N ASN A 79 -8.87 -6.89 -13.94
CA ASN A 79 -9.14 -5.53 -13.43
C ASN A 79 -10.25 -4.84 -14.24
N ARG A 80 -10.23 -4.97 -15.58
CA ARG A 80 -11.30 -4.44 -16.44
C ARG A 80 -12.66 -5.10 -16.21
N VAL A 81 -12.67 -6.41 -15.92
CA VAL A 81 -13.90 -7.15 -15.61
C VAL A 81 -14.48 -6.72 -14.27
N LEU A 82 -13.64 -6.50 -13.26
CA LEU A 82 -14.09 -6.10 -11.93
C LEU A 82 -14.56 -4.66 -11.90
N GLU A 83 -13.85 -3.73 -12.54
CA GLU A 83 -14.33 -2.36 -12.74
C GLU A 83 -15.68 -2.31 -13.49
N ALA A 84 -15.89 -3.22 -14.45
CA ALA A 84 -17.16 -3.30 -15.17
C ALA A 84 -18.29 -3.90 -14.29
N ALA A 85 -17.97 -4.88 -13.44
CA ALA A 85 -18.91 -5.50 -12.52
C ALA A 85 -19.35 -4.54 -11.40
N GLU A 86 -18.43 -3.74 -10.85
CA GLU A 86 -18.75 -2.70 -9.85
C GLU A 86 -19.70 -1.64 -10.41
N ARG A 87 -19.43 -1.13 -11.62
CA ARG A 87 -20.32 -0.19 -12.32
C ARG A 87 -21.69 -0.78 -12.66
N ALA A 88 -21.79 -2.10 -12.77
CA ALA A 88 -23.05 -2.79 -13.01
C ALA A 88 -23.86 -3.02 -11.72
N GLY A 89 -23.19 -3.10 -10.56
CA GLY A 89 -23.80 -3.31 -9.24
C GLY A 89 -24.34 -2.05 -8.54
N GLU A 90 -24.06 -0.85 -9.07
CA GLU A 90 -24.61 0.43 -8.58
C GLU A 90 -26.01 0.78 -9.15
N ARG A 91 -26.78 -0.21 -9.61
CA ARG A 91 -28.15 -0.06 -10.12
C ARG A 91 -29.19 -0.81 -9.29
#